data_AF-A0A0F8YQX1-F1
#
_entry.id   AF-A0A0F8YQX1-F1
#
_cell.length_a   1.000
_cell.length_b   1.000
_cell.length_c   1.000
_cell.angle_alpha   90.00
_cell.angle_beta   90.00
_cell.angle_gamma   90.00
#
_symmetry.space_group_name_H-M   'P 1'
#
loop_
_entity.id
_entity.type
_entity.pdbx_description
1 polymer ?
#
loop_
_entity_poly.entity_id
_entity_poly.type
_entity_poly.pdbx_seq_one_letter_code
_entity_poly.pdbx_strand_id
1 'polypeptide(L)'
;IIEQAFEIIDSMTDTETLDIDFKVESFKIYDSDPSTYKLKEPELVRECLVKLSEIEEGTEEGDIPNDLFDFILGHDPIKDLLWRSINSERPVHVLLVGPPATAKSMFLGELARLPFSRFALGGSTRKGGLEDYLLEFRPRYLIIDEIDKMDMRDQSVLLSLMESGVVARLKKRMREMEKMTTWIFGGANRDANMWPELKSRFFAFI
;
A
#
# COMPACT_ATOMS: atom_id res chain seq x y z
N ILE A 1 -14.77 0.66 1.92
CA ILE A 1 -14.40 -0.07 3.16
C ILE A 1 -14.35 0.93 4.31
N ILE A 2 -13.65 2.06 4.17
CA ILE A 2 -13.60 3.15 5.15
C ILE A 2 -14.94 3.91 5.23
N GLU A 3 -15.55 4.31 4.11
CA GLU A 3 -16.88 4.96 4.13
C GLU A 3 -17.97 4.07 4.75
N GLN A 4 -17.94 2.76 4.48
CA GLN A 4 -18.84 1.78 5.09
C GLN A 4 -18.56 1.55 6.58
N ALA A 5 -17.32 1.77 7.04
CA ALA A 5 -16.97 1.68 8.45
C ALA A 5 -17.46 2.90 9.24
N PHE A 6 -17.47 4.09 8.63
CA PHE A 6 -18.05 5.30 9.22
C PHE A 6 -19.59 5.20 9.35
N GLU A 7 -20.31 4.71 8.33
CA GLU A 7 -21.77 4.48 8.41
C GLU A 7 -22.16 3.49 9.50
N ILE A 8 -21.35 2.44 9.71
CA ILE A 8 -21.58 1.45 10.77
C ILE A 8 -21.37 2.08 12.16
N ILE A 9 -20.38 2.95 12.33
CA ILE A 9 -20.08 3.63 13.61
C ILE A 9 -21.16 4.67 13.96
N ASP A 10 -21.66 5.44 12.99
CA ASP A 10 -22.77 6.39 13.21
C ASP A 10 -24.10 5.67 13.49
N SER A 11 -24.30 4.47 12.94
CA SER A 11 -25.49 3.65 13.25
C SER A 11 -25.46 2.99 14.63
N MET A 12 -24.31 2.97 15.32
CA MET A 12 -24.12 2.34 16.63
C MET A 12 -24.40 3.28 17.81
N THR A 13 -24.62 4.57 17.56
CA THR A 13 -24.91 5.57 18.61
C THR A 13 -26.40 5.68 18.97
N ASP A 14 -27.30 5.05 18.21
CA ASP A 14 -28.72 5.01 18.54
C ASP A 14 -29.17 3.58 18.89
N THR A 15 -29.82 3.50 20.04
CA THR A 15 -30.37 2.32 20.70
C THR A 15 -31.27 1.43 19.81
N GLU A 16 -31.25 0.13 20.16
CA GLU A 16 -32.15 -0.97 19.78
C GLU A 16 -31.74 -1.84 18.58
N THR A 17 -31.24 -3.03 18.94
CA THR A 17 -31.34 -4.33 18.25
C THR A 17 -31.71 -4.30 16.77
N LEU A 18 -30.70 -4.46 15.90
CA LEU A 18 -30.90 -4.80 14.50
C LEU A 18 -29.97 -5.96 14.13
N ASP A 19 -30.61 -7.11 13.89
CA ASP A 19 -30.06 -8.30 13.23
C ASP A 19 -29.48 -7.89 11.88
N ILE A 20 -28.15 -7.77 11.77
CA ILE A 20 -27.48 -7.57 10.50
C ILE A 20 -26.29 -8.51 10.41
N ASP A 21 -26.57 -9.62 9.71
CA ASP A 21 -25.65 -10.67 9.30
C ASP A 21 -24.65 -10.12 8.28
N PHE A 22 -23.60 -9.42 8.75
CA PHE A 22 -22.47 -8.97 7.90
C PHE A 22 -21.20 -9.72 8.27
N LYS A 23 -20.81 -10.60 7.36
CA LYS A 23 -19.67 -11.50 7.43
C LYS A 23 -18.35 -10.72 7.36
N VAL A 24 -17.80 -10.38 8.53
CA VAL A 24 -16.45 -9.83 8.70
C VAL A 24 -15.43 -10.98 8.59
N GLU A 25 -15.06 -11.36 7.37
CA GLU A 25 -13.79 -12.06 7.10
C GLU A 25 -12.76 -10.94 6.83
N SER A 26 -11.72 -10.67 7.63
CA SER A 26 -10.98 -11.49 8.60
C SER A 26 -10.08 -10.60 9.49
N PHE A 27 -10.39 -10.53 10.79
CA PHE A 27 -9.40 -10.33 11.86
C PHE A 27 -9.65 -11.48 12.85
N LYS A 28 -8.94 -12.59 12.68
CA LYS A 28 -9.10 -13.79 13.52
C LYS A 28 -8.22 -13.67 14.76
N ILE A 29 -8.77 -13.13 15.84
CA ILE A 29 -8.26 -13.35 17.20
C ILE A 29 -9.15 -14.43 17.80
N TYR A 30 -8.66 -15.67 17.92
CA TYR A 30 -9.40 -16.76 18.56
C TYR A 30 -8.94 -16.94 20.01
N ASP A 31 -9.89 -16.81 20.93
CA ASP A 31 -10.24 -17.94 21.80
C ASP A 31 -11.76 -17.95 22.05
N SER A 32 -12.29 -19.17 22.14
CA SER A 32 -13.66 -19.71 22.21
C SER A 32 -14.94 -18.84 22.46
N ASP A 33 -15.92 -19.10 21.57
CA ASP A 33 -17.38 -18.82 21.56
C ASP A 33 -17.92 -17.50 20.93
N PRO A 34 -18.93 -17.54 20.02
CA PRO A 34 -19.23 -16.49 19.04
C PRO A 34 -20.44 -15.65 19.44
N SER A 35 -20.22 -14.45 19.96
CA SER A 35 -21.07 -13.27 19.73
C SER A 35 -20.63 -12.17 20.68
N THR A 36 -20.41 -10.98 20.12
CA THR A 36 -20.14 -9.72 20.85
C THR A 36 -18.69 -9.52 21.34
N TYR A 37 -17.86 -8.91 20.48
CA TYR A 37 -16.55 -8.40 20.87
C TYR A 37 -16.71 -7.11 21.66
N LYS A 38 -16.31 -7.11 22.93
CA LYS A 38 -16.15 -5.87 23.69
C LYS A 38 -14.77 -5.30 23.37
N LEU A 39 -14.71 -4.26 22.54
CA LEU A 39 -13.49 -3.52 22.25
C LEU A 39 -12.87 -3.09 23.59
N LYS A 40 -11.70 -3.65 23.91
CA LYS A 40 -11.05 -3.41 25.21
C LYS A 40 -10.76 -1.92 25.39
N GLU A 41 -10.38 -1.26 24.30
CA GLU A 41 -10.07 0.16 24.21
C GLU A 41 -10.45 0.69 22.82
N PRO A 42 -11.71 1.13 22.62
CA PRO A 42 -12.21 1.64 21.33
C PRO A 42 -11.38 2.79 20.77
N GLU A 43 -10.83 3.63 21.65
CA GLU A 43 -10.03 4.79 21.28
C GLU A 43 -8.69 4.42 20.64
N LEU A 44 -8.02 3.35 21.10
CA LEU A 44 -6.77 2.87 20.50
C LEU A 44 -7.02 2.27 19.11
N VAL A 45 -8.14 1.57 18.93
CA VAL A 45 -8.52 1.05 17.61
C VAL A 45 -8.86 2.20 16.66
N ARG A 46 -9.55 3.23 17.15
CA ARG A 46 -9.82 4.45 16.39
C ARG A 46 -8.53 5.19 16.01
N GLU A 47 -7.61 5.37 16.94
CA GLU A 47 -6.31 6.02 16.69
C GLU A 47 -5.47 5.21 15.68
N CYS A 48 -5.44 3.88 15.79
CA CYS A 48 -4.79 3.01 14.82
C CYS A 48 -5.45 3.09 13.43
N LEU A 49 -6.78 3.10 13.36
CA LEU A 49 -7.52 3.23 12.09
C LEU A 49 -7.29 4.60 11.45
N VAL A 50 -7.23 5.67 12.24
CA VAL A 50 -6.90 7.03 11.76
C VAL A 50 -5.47 7.09 11.24
N LYS A 51 -4.50 6.54 11.96
CA LYS A 51 -3.11 6.47 11.50
C LYS A 51 -2.96 5.62 10.23
N LEU A 52 -3.70 4.51 10.13
CA LEU A 52 -3.73 3.69 8.93
C LEU A 52 -4.38 4.44 7.76
N SER A 53 -5.47 5.19 7.97
CA SER A 53 -6.08 6.00 6.92
C SER A 53 -5.19 7.16 6.50
N GLU A 54 -4.48 7.81 7.42
CA GLU A 54 -3.50 8.87 7.11
C GLU A 54 -2.34 8.33 6.27
N ILE A 55 -1.87 7.11 6.57
CA ILE A 55 -0.84 6.43 5.76
C ILE A 55 -1.40 6.02 4.38
N GLU A 56 -2.66 5.58 4.30
CA GLU A 56 -3.30 5.22 3.04
C GLU A 56 -3.66 6.43 2.17
N GLU A 57 -3.99 7.57 2.76
CA GLU A 57 -4.30 8.83 2.08
C GLU A 57 -3.04 9.62 1.71
N GLY A 58 -1.89 9.35 2.33
CA GLY A 58 -0.62 10.02 2.03
C GLY A 58 -0.67 11.55 2.20
N THR A 59 0.46 12.22 1.99
CA THR A 59 0.51 13.69 1.98
C THR A 59 0.31 14.20 0.56
N GLU A 60 -0.67 15.09 0.35
CA GLU A 60 -0.99 15.63 -0.99
C GLU A 60 -0.10 16.79 -1.43
N GLU A 61 0.65 17.45 -0.54
CA GLU A 61 1.56 18.54 -0.91
C GLU A 61 2.71 18.62 0.12
N GLY A 62 3.93 18.93 -0.34
CA GLY A 62 5.07 19.13 0.55
C GLY A 62 6.43 18.94 -0.12
N ASP A 63 7.48 19.32 0.61
CA ASP A 63 8.86 19.03 0.24
C ASP A 63 9.25 17.61 0.67
N ILE A 64 10.22 17.02 -0.02
CA ILE A 64 10.80 15.74 0.38
C ILE A 64 11.51 15.94 1.73
N PRO A 65 11.19 15.14 2.78
CA PRO A 65 11.87 15.24 4.06
C PRO A 65 13.37 14.96 3.91
N ASN A 66 14.24 15.89 4.34
CA ASN A 66 15.69 15.72 4.26
C ASN A 66 16.22 14.63 5.21
N ASP A 67 15.44 14.28 6.23
CA ASP A 67 15.73 13.32 7.30
C ASP A 67 15.23 11.90 7.00
N LEU A 68 14.75 11.64 5.77
CA LEU A 68 14.02 10.42 5.39
C LEU A 68 14.68 9.12 5.88
N PHE A 69 16.01 9.01 5.87
CA PHE A 69 16.71 7.79 6.28
C PHE A 69 17.64 7.99 7.48
N ASP A 70 17.52 9.09 8.20
CA ASP A 70 18.41 9.42 9.32
C ASP A 70 18.22 8.47 10.51
N PHE A 71 16.99 7.97 10.71
CA PHE A 71 16.66 7.02 11.77
C PHE A 71 17.25 5.62 11.54
N ILE A 72 17.57 5.26 10.29
CA ILE A 72 18.08 3.94 9.94
C ILE A 72 19.61 3.94 10.05
N LEU A 73 20.19 3.25 11.02
CA LEU A 73 21.66 3.22 11.17
C LEU A 73 22.34 2.35 10.10
N GLY A 74 23.40 2.87 9.48
CA GLY A 74 24.14 2.18 8.41
C GLY A 74 23.38 2.12 7.08
N HIS A 75 23.63 1.07 6.29
CA HIS A 75 22.95 0.84 5.01
C HIS A 75 23.15 1.97 3.96
N ASP A 76 24.29 2.66 3.99
CA ASP A 76 24.56 3.80 3.10
C ASP A 76 24.39 3.50 1.59
N PRO A 77 24.77 2.31 1.07
CA PRO A 77 24.56 2.01 -0.34
C PRO A 77 23.09 2.02 -0.77
N ILE A 78 22.18 1.50 0.06
CA ILE A 78 20.75 1.50 -0.27
C ILE A 78 20.15 2.89 -0.07
N LYS A 79 20.58 3.65 0.94
CA LYS A 79 20.15 5.05 1.12
C LYS A 79 20.51 5.90 -0.09
N ASP A 80 21.74 5.79 -0.59
CA ASP A 80 22.20 6.50 -1.79
C ASP A 80 21.41 6.08 -3.04
N LEU A 81 21.15 4.77 -3.21
CA LEU A 81 20.28 4.29 -4.30
C LEU A 81 18.86 4.89 -4.22
N LEU A 82 18.24 4.86 -3.04
CA LEU A 82 16.90 5.39 -2.85
C LEU A 82 16.86 6.90 -3.09
N TRP A 83 17.82 7.66 -2.55
CA TRP A 83 17.91 9.10 -2.80
C TRP A 83 18.08 9.44 -4.29
N ARG A 84 18.90 8.68 -5.02
CA ARG A 84 19.07 8.86 -6.47
C ARG A 84 17.79 8.53 -7.24
N SER A 85 17.07 7.49 -6.83
CA SER A 85 15.78 7.11 -7.42
C SER A 85 14.71 8.18 -7.16
N ILE A 86 14.58 8.68 -5.93
CA ILE A 86 13.59 9.70 -5.56
C ILE A 86 13.78 10.99 -6.38
N ASN A 87 15.02 11.36 -6.63
CA ASN A 87 15.40 12.60 -7.33
C ASN A 87 15.60 12.42 -8.85
N SER A 88 15.40 11.22 -9.39
CA SER A 88 15.59 11.00 -10.83
C SER A 88 14.50 11.69 -11.65
N GLU A 89 14.84 12.17 -12.85
CA GLU A 89 13.84 12.78 -13.76
C GLU A 89 12.84 11.75 -14.31
N ARG A 90 13.30 10.50 -14.47
CA ARG A 90 12.48 9.38 -14.95
C ARG A 90 12.36 8.32 -13.86
N PRO A 91 11.23 7.59 -13.79
CA PRO A 91 11.05 6.52 -12.80
C PRO A 91 12.20 5.52 -12.79
N VAL A 92 12.83 5.38 -11.62
CA VAL A 92 13.75 4.30 -11.30
C VAL A 92 13.11 3.47 -10.21
N HIS A 93 12.48 2.35 -10.59
CA HIS A 93 11.80 1.49 -9.63
C HIS A 93 12.82 0.67 -8.84
N VAL A 94 12.66 0.57 -7.52
CA VAL A 94 13.59 -0.16 -6.63
C VAL A 94 12.85 -1.26 -5.91
N LEU A 95 13.45 -2.46 -5.86
CA LEU A 95 12.94 -3.61 -5.15
C LEU A 95 13.92 -4.00 -4.05
N LEU A 96 13.47 -3.96 -2.79
CA LEU A 96 14.21 -4.45 -1.63
C LEU A 96 13.85 -5.93 -1.42
N VAL A 97 14.81 -6.83 -1.60
CA VAL A 97 14.61 -8.26 -1.41
C VAL A 97 15.42 -8.72 -0.20
N GLY A 98 14.82 -9.47 0.72
CA GLY A 98 15.56 -10.05 1.82
C GLY A 98 14.67 -10.75 2.83
N PRO A 99 15.24 -11.59 3.72
CA PRO A 99 14.47 -12.27 4.76
C PRO A 99 13.78 -11.27 5.71
N PRO A 100 12.78 -11.71 6.49
CA PRO A 100 12.19 -10.89 7.55
C PRO A 100 13.27 -10.28 8.46
N ALA A 101 12.98 -9.12 9.05
CA ALA A 101 13.88 -8.35 9.92
C ALA A 101 15.11 -7.70 9.24
N THR A 102 15.17 -7.59 7.91
CA THR A 102 16.25 -6.84 7.20
C THR A 102 15.96 -5.35 6.98
N ALA A 103 15.30 -4.68 7.92
CA ALA A 103 14.93 -3.25 7.87
C ALA A 103 14.09 -2.79 6.64
N LYS A 104 13.67 -3.69 5.73
CA LYS A 104 12.89 -3.35 4.52
C LYS A 104 11.65 -2.52 4.84
N SER A 105 10.82 -2.99 5.77
CA SER A 105 9.61 -2.26 6.16
C SER A 105 9.91 -0.91 6.81
N MET A 106 11.10 -0.72 7.41
CA MET A 106 11.53 0.61 7.88
C MET A 106 11.81 1.54 6.70
N PHE A 107 12.58 1.09 5.70
CA PHE A 107 12.81 1.88 4.48
C PHE A 107 11.51 2.21 3.74
N LEU A 108 10.61 1.23 3.60
CA LEU A 108 9.31 1.46 2.96
C LEU A 108 8.44 2.43 3.77
N GLY A 109 8.46 2.35 5.10
CA GLY A 109 7.76 3.28 5.98
C GLY A 109 8.27 4.71 5.84
N GLU A 110 9.58 4.89 5.75
CA GLU A 110 10.17 6.21 5.49
C GLU A 110 9.81 6.74 4.09
N LEU A 111 9.83 5.87 3.07
CA LEU A 111 9.39 6.24 1.71
C LEU A 111 7.91 6.64 1.65
N ALA A 112 7.06 6.12 2.54
CA ALA A 112 5.66 6.52 2.66
C ALA A 112 5.48 7.94 3.27
N ARG A 113 6.54 8.57 3.77
CA ARG A 113 6.54 9.99 4.16
C ARG A 113 6.74 10.93 2.96
N LEU A 114 7.06 10.41 1.78
CA LEU A 114 7.22 11.22 0.59
C LEU A 114 5.91 11.90 0.20
N PRO A 115 5.95 13.16 -0.29
CA PRO A 115 4.77 13.83 -0.81
C PRO A 115 4.24 13.07 -2.04
N PHE A 116 2.92 12.99 -2.16
CA PHE A 116 2.18 12.22 -3.17
C PHE A 116 2.52 10.73 -3.18
N SER A 117 2.89 10.20 -2.02
CA SER A 117 3.12 8.76 -1.86
C SER A 117 1.85 8.02 -1.45
N ARG A 118 1.79 6.75 -1.81
CA ARG A 118 0.71 5.83 -1.47
C ARG A 118 1.26 4.46 -1.13
N PHE A 119 0.82 3.92 0.01
CA PHE A 119 1.27 2.64 0.52
C PHE A 119 0.22 1.55 0.24
N ALA A 120 0.66 0.42 -0.28
CA ALA A 120 -0.16 -0.76 -0.54
C ALA A 120 0.53 -2.03 -0.02
N LEU A 121 -0.29 -3.01 0.37
CA LEU A 121 0.17 -4.35 0.73
C LEU A 121 -0.17 -5.31 -0.41
N GLY A 122 0.83 -5.99 -0.96
CA GLY A 122 0.69 -6.80 -2.18
C GLY A 122 -0.35 -7.91 -2.09
N GLY A 123 -0.66 -8.43 -0.89
CA GLY A 123 -1.70 -9.45 -0.68
C GLY A 123 -3.09 -8.92 -0.30
N SER A 124 -3.25 -7.60 -0.13
CA SER A 124 -4.50 -6.98 0.36
C SER A 124 -4.91 -5.82 -0.53
N THR A 125 -5.21 -6.15 -1.78
CA THR A 125 -5.76 -5.14 -2.69
C THR A 125 -7.23 -4.93 -2.33
N ARG A 126 -7.64 -3.66 -2.12
CA ARG A 126 -9.03 -3.29 -1.82
C ARG A 126 -9.97 -3.91 -2.86
N LYS A 127 -11.27 -4.05 -2.54
CA LYS A 127 -12.32 -4.67 -3.40
C LYS A 127 -12.30 -4.26 -4.90
N GLY A 128 -11.67 -3.14 -5.25
CA GLY A 128 -11.49 -2.65 -6.62
C GLY A 128 -10.28 -3.18 -7.42
N GLY A 129 -9.18 -3.59 -6.77
CA GLY A 129 -7.90 -3.91 -7.45
C GLY A 129 -6.90 -2.74 -7.44
N LEU A 130 -5.64 -3.00 -7.86
CA LEU A 130 -4.58 -2.00 -7.87
C LEU A 130 -4.84 -0.89 -8.89
N GLU A 131 -5.46 -1.22 -10.02
CA GLU A 131 -5.86 -0.23 -11.01
C GLU A 131 -6.90 0.73 -10.43
N ASP A 132 -7.75 0.25 -9.51
CA ASP A 132 -8.78 1.10 -8.96
C ASP A 132 -8.14 2.18 -8.07
N TYR A 133 -7.19 1.75 -7.24
CA TYR A 133 -6.39 2.57 -6.34
C TYR A 133 -5.53 3.61 -7.10
N LEU A 134 -4.86 3.19 -8.17
CA LEU A 134 -4.00 4.07 -8.98
C LEU A 134 -4.79 5.17 -9.69
N LEU A 135 -5.96 4.86 -10.24
CA LEU A 135 -6.81 5.84 -10.92
C LEU A 135 -7.47 6.82 -9.95
N GLU A 136 -7.69 6.41 -8.71
CA GLU A 136 -8.21 7.28 -7.65
C GLU A 136 -7.16 8.28 -7.21
N PHE A 137 -5.98 7.79 -6.76
CA PHE A 137 -4.99 8.61 -6.08
C PHE A 137 -3.88 9.18 -6.97
N ARG A 138 -3.63 8.59 -8.15
CA ARG A 138 -2.59 9.02 -9.11
C ARG A 138 -1.24 9.32 -8.43
N PRO A 139 -0.69 8.40 -7.61
CA PRO A 139 0.48 8.69 -6.79
C PRO A 139 1.72 8.96 -7.65
N ARG A 140 2.56 9.90 -7.18
CA ARG A 140 3.92 10.03 -7.70
C ARG A 140 4.80 8.88 -7.21
N TYR A 141 4.61 8.45 -5.97
CA TYR A 141 5.36 7.34 -5.37
C TYR A 141 4.41 6.24 -4.91
N LEU A 142 4.58 5.04 -5.44
CA LEU A 142 3.84 3.85 -5.00
C LEU A 142 4.76 2.95 -4.19
N ILE A 143 4.43 2.75 -2.92
CA ILE A 143 5.17 1.91 -1.99
C ILE A 143 4.37 0.62 -1.82
N ILE A 144 4.99 -0.52 -2.10
CA ILE A 144 4.34 -1.83 -2.02
C ILE A 144 5.15 -2.72 -1.08
N ASP A 145 4.61 -3.04 0.09
CA ASP A 145 5.16 -4.11 0.90
C ASP A 145 4.56 -5.47 0.48
N GLU A 146 5.30 -6.54 0.71
CA GLU A 146 4.93 -7.90 0.28
C GLU A 146 4.53 -7.99 -1.20
N ILE A 147 5.26 -7.31 -2.08
CA ILE A 147 4.98 -7.32 -3.53
C ILE A 147 5.03 -8.74 -4.12
N ASP A 148 5.76 -9.67 -3.49
CA ASP A 148 5.78 -11.09 -3.85
C ASP A 148 4.48 -11.86 -3.55
N LYS A 149 3.50 -11.20 -2.93
CA LYS A 149 2.16 -11.72 -2.65
C LYS A 149 1.08 -11.20 -3.59
N MET A 150 1.43 -10.32 -4.54
CA MET A 150 0.49 -9.82 -5.54
C MET A 150 -0.07 -10.92 -6.42
N ASP A 151 -1.37 -10.84 -6.69
CA ASP A 151 -2.03 -11.71 -7.64
C ASP A 151 -1.64 -11.37 -9.09
N MET A 152 -2.06 -12.21 -10.04
CA MET A 152 -1.72 -12.02 -11.45
C MET A 152 -2.32 -10.74 -12.06
N ARG A 153 -3.46 -10.27 -11.54
CA ARG A 153 -4.13 -9.08 -12.05
C ARG A 153 -3.33 -7.84 -11.65
N ASP A 154 -2.96 -7.73 -10.38
CA ASP A 154 -2.19 -6.60 -9.88
C ASP A 154 -0.77 -6.57 -10.45
N GLN A 155 -0.12 -7.72 -10.64
CA GLN A 155 1.16 -7.80 -11.36
C GLN A 155 1.05 -7.29 -12.80
N SER A 156 -0.05 -7.57 -13.50
CA SER A 156 -0.29 -7.07 -14.86
C SER A 156 -0.50 -5.56 -14.89
N VAL A 157 -1.24 -5.00 -13.94
CA VAL A 157 -1.43 -3.55 -13.78
C VAL A 157 -0.09 -2.87 -13.53
N LEU A 158 0.69 -3.40 -12.60
CA LEU A 158 1.99 -2.85 -12.24
C LEU A 158 2.97 -2.88 -13.43
N LEU A 159 2.97 -3.97 -14.20
CA LEU A 159 3.77 -4.08 -15.42
C LEU A 159 3.41 -3.00 -16.44
N SER A 160 2.11 -2.79 -16.71
CA SER A 160 1.63 -1.76 -17.65
C SER A 160 2.04 -0.35 -17.20
N LEU A 161 1.90 -0.07 -15.90
CA LEU A 161 2.32 1.18 -15.29
C LEU A 161 3.83 1.42 -15.47
N MET A 162 4.67 0.42 -15.20
CA MET A 162 6.13 0.52 -15.35
C MET A 162 6.60 0.66 -16.81
N GLU A 163 5.87 0.08 -17.77
CA GLU A 163 6.25 0.13 -19.19
C GLU A 163 5.90 1.45 -19.85
N SER A 164 4.66 1.86 -19.66
CA SER A 164 4.02 2.86 -20.50
C SER A 164 3.41 4.00 -19.70
N GLY A 165 3.37 3.87 -18.36
CA GLY A 165 2.63 4.75 -17.48
C GLY A 165 1.12 4.55 -17.55
N VAL A 166 0.62 3.57 -18.32
CA VAL A 166 -0.81 3.43 -18.58
C VAL A 166 -1.46 2.54 -17.53
N VAL A 167 -2.52 3.08 -16.90
CA VAL A 167 -3.45 2.33 -16.07
C VAL A 167 -4.82 2.42 -16.73
N ALA A 168 -5.46 1.26 -16.94
CA ALA A 168 -6.76 1.19 -17.58
C ALA A 168 -7.71 0.32 -16.78
N ARG A 169 -8.92 0.82 -16.57
CA ARG A 169 -10.03 0.12 -15.92
C ARG A 169 -11.14 -0.09 -16.92
N LEU A 170 -11.51 -1.35 -17.15
CA LEU A 170 -12.58 -1.73 -18.06
C LEU A 170 -13.73 -2.36 -17.26
N LYS A 171 -14.77 -1.58 -16.98
CA LYS A 171 -16.03 -2.07 -16.40
C LYS A 171 -17.11 -2.07 -17.49
N LYS A 172 -18.15 -2.89 -17.35
CA LYS A 172 -19.21 -3.16 -18.36
C LYS A 172 -19.86 -1.90 -19.00
N ARG A 173 -19.68 -0.71 -18.39
CA ARG A 173 -20.19 0.58 -18.88
C ARG A 173 -19.17 1.73 -18.83
N MET A 174 -17.92 1.50 -18.42
CA MET A 174 -16.94 2.56 -18.21
C MET A 174 -15.56 2.07 -18.61
N ARG A 175 -14.93 2.81 -19.53
CA ARG A 175 -13.52 2.65 -19.89
C ARG A 175 -12.79 3.89 -19.45
N GLU A 176 -11.99 3.73 -18.41
CA GLU A 176 -11.11 4.77 -17.89
C GLU A 176 -9.68 4.37 -18.22
N MET A 177 -8.92 5.29 -18.80
CA MET A 177 -7.52 5.07 -19.15
C MET A 177 -6.77 6.34 -18.84
N GLU A 178 -5.76 6.23 -17.99
CA GLU A 178 -4.90 7.34 -17.65
C GLU A 178 -3.43 6.98 -17.83
N LYS A 179 -2.66 8.01 -18.16
CA LYS A 179 -1.22 7.92 -18.22
C LYS A 179 -0.64 8.70 -17.04
N MET A 180 0.07 8.01 -16.16
CA MET A 180 0.71 8.58 -14.98
C MET A 180 2.19 8.19 -14.92
N THR A 181 2.99 9.04 -14.26
CA THR A 181 4.42 8.80 -14.04
C THR A 181 4.62 8.52 -12.56
N THR A 182 4.92 7.28 -12.22
CA THR A 182 4.98 6.80 -10.83
C THR A 182 6.28 6.06 -10.59
N TRP A 183 6.98 6.40 -9.51
CA TRP A 183 8.12 5.66 -8.98
C TRP A 183 7.59 4.56 -8.09
N ILE A 184 8.16 3.36 -8.20
CA ILE A 184 7.67 2.20 -7.45
C ILE A 184 8.78 1.70 -6.55
N PHE A 185 8.47 1.59 -5.26
CA PHE A 185 9.35 1.03 -4.25
C PHE A 185 8.70 -0.23 -3.67
N GLY A 186 9.28 -1.38 -3.95
CA GLY A 186 8.75 -2.68 -3.51
C GLY A 186 9.59 -3.29 -2.38
N GLY A 187 8.93 -3.95 -1.43
CA GLY A 187 9.53 -4.89 -0.50
C GLY A 187 9.08 -6.30 -0.79
N ALA A 188 10.02 -7.24 -0.89
CA ALA A 188 9.74 -8.66 -1.04
C ALA A 188 10.52 -9.47 -0.01
N ASN A 189 9.88 -10.52 0.53
CA ASN A 189 10.60 -11.49 1.34
C ASN A 189 11.47 -12.41 0.48
N ARG A 190 10.96 -12.75 -0.70
CA ARG A 190 11.59 -13.59 -1.73
C ARG A 190 11.08 -13.12 -3.09
N ASP A 191 11.84 -13.30 -4.15
CA ASP A 191 11.47 -12.87 -5.51
C ASP A 191 10.94 -14.02 -6.40
N ALA A 192 10.74 -15.21 -5.82
CA ALA A 192 10.41 -16.42 -6.57
C ALA A 192 9.02 -16.41 -7.23
N ASN A 193 8.06 -15.69 -6.63
CA ASN A 193 6.66 -15.66 -7.09
C ASN A 193 6.35 -14.49 -8.02
N MET A 194 7.30 -13.57 -8.23
CA MET A 194 7.13 -12.44 -9.13
C MET A 194 7.48 -12.83 -10.56
N TRP A 195 6.71 -12.32 -11.53
CA TRP A 195 7.00 -12.53 -12.95
C TRP A 195 8.40 -12.01 -13.32
N PRO A 196 9.19 -12.76 -14.11
CA PRO A 196 10.51 -12.31 -14.56
C PRO A 196 10.50 -10.94 -15.25
N GLU A 197 9.44 -10.66 -16.02
CA GLU A 197 9.22 -9.38 -16.73
C GLU A 197 9.07 -8.24 -15.73
N LEU A 198 8.31 -8.45 -14.66
CA LEU A 198 8.13 -7.46 -13.60
C LEU A 198 9.47 -7.22 -12.88
N LYS A 199 10.19 -8.28 -12.53
CA LYS A 199 11.52 -8.18 -11.90
C LYS A 199 12.51 -7.41 -12.75
N SER A 200 12.49 -7.60 -14.07
CA SER A 200 13.40 -6.92 -14.99
C SER A 200 13.26 -5.40 -15.02
N ARG A 201 12.15 -4.87 -14.49
CA ARG A 201 11.86 -3.42 -14.41
C ARG A 201 12.32 -2.77 -13.11
N PHE A 202 12.73 -3.58 -12.13
CA PHE A 202 13.24 -3.09 -10.88
C PHE A 202 14.77 -3.10 -10.88
N PHE A 203 15.35 -2.09 -10.23
CA PHE A 203 16.67 -2.23 -9.66
C PHE A 203 16.54 -2.98 -8.33
N ALA A 204 16.95 -4.25 -8.31
CA ALA A 204 16.88 -5.08 -7.12
C ALA A 204 18.09 -4.85 -6.20
N PHE A 205 17.82 -4.62 -4.92
CA PHE A 205 18.80 -4.61 -3.84
C PHE A 205 18.55 -5.85 -2.97
N ILE A 206 19.55 -6.74 -2.88
CA ILE A 206 19.46 -8.08 -2.26
C ILE A 206 20.44 -8.15 -1.08
#